data_AF-A0A8H7NJ57-F1
#
_entry.id   AF-A0A8H7NJ57-F1
#
_cell.length_a   1.000
_cell.length_b   1.000
_cell.length_c   1.000
_cell.angle_alpha   90.00
_cell.angle_beta   90.00
_cell.angle_gamma   90.00
#
_symmetry.space_group_name_H-M   'P 1'
#
loop_
_entity.id
_entity.type
_entity.pdbx_description
1 polymer ?
#
loop_
_entity_poly.entity_id
_entity_poly.type
_entity_poly.pdbx_seq_one_letter_code
_entity_poly.pdbx_strand_id
1 'polypeptide(L)'
;MLPRVAIGLAAAYGAVASLHSNNLAYLSPSRRHPTLAVPASHLATRAADELYTPDELEFTHGVASGDPLADSVIIWTRLAPSSNNTASDTVPEGVVPVYDHPEADQPSEKSACVEFRIASDEKLTDIVDKGTAYTTSEVDYTIKFEAAGLKPFTTYYYQFNVCNSAKTSIVGRTKTVPGKDAKVEKNIKLAVYSCSNYPEGYFNAYGNPVTKDSVDYVLHLGDYIYEYKGDSSIRNPEPDRETYDLYDYRKRIATYRTDQDLLASHQKFPWIPVWDDHEVADNSWREGSVNSDGEVFAKRKQAAVRAYFEWMPIRQVEMDDSLRIWRSFSLGTLADLMMLDTRQYSRDLTVLGALQGLEAIRER
;
A
#
# COMPACT_ATOMS: atom_id res chain seq x y z
N MET A 1 -21.95 -10.50 46.17
CA MET A 1 -21.05 -11.15 45.20
C MET A 1 -21.46 -10.68 43.81
N LEU A 2 -20.78 -9.67 43.28
CA LEU A 2 -20.92 -9.20 41.90
C LEU A 2 -19.89 -9.95 41.03
N PRO A 3 -20.23 -10.36 39.79
CA PRO A 3 -19.43 -11.33 39.06
C PRO A 3 -18.14 -10.69 38.50
N ARG A 4 -17.02 -11.39 38.72
CA ARG A 4 -15.66 -11.10 38.22
C ARG A 4 -15.49 -11.27 36.69
N VAL A 5 -16.56 -11.15 35.90
CA VAL A 5 -16.55 -11.56 34.47
C VAL A 5 -16.09 -10.43 33.52
N ALA A 6 -16.15 -9.16 33.92
CA ALA A 6 -15.81 -8.03 33.05
C ALA A 6 -14.30 -7.79 32.85
N ILE A 7 -13.44 -8.31 33.73
CA ILE A 7 -11.99 -8.03 33.69
C ILE A 7 -11.27 -8.98 32.70
N GLY A 8 -11.82 -10.17 32.44
CA GLY A 8 -11.23 -11.16 31.54
C GLY A 8 -11.39 -10.82 30.05
N LEU A 9 -12.57 -10.33 29.63
CA LEU A 9 -12.79 -9.95 28.22
C LEU A 9 -11.89 -8.78 27.82
N ALA A 10 -11.82 -7.71 28.62
CA ALA A 10 -11.02 -6.52 28.29
C ALA A 10 -9.51 -6.82 28.14
N ALA A 11 -8.98 -7.75 28.94
CA ALA A 11 -7.59 -8.19 28.84
C ALA A 11 -7.33 -9.04 27.57
N ALA A 12 -8.29 -9.89 27.17
CA ALA A 12 -8.22 -10.64 25.91
C ALA A 12 -8.33 -9.70 24.68
N TYR A 13 -9.23 -8.69 24.74
CA TYR A 13 -9.33 -7.63 23.72
C TYR A 13 -7.99 -6.89 23.54
N GLY A 14 -7.32 -6.54 24.64
CA GLY A 14 -6.02 -5.86 24.60
C GLY A 14 -4.89 -6.70 24.00
N ALA A 15 -4.86 -8.01 24.28
CA ALA A 15 -3.83 -8.91 23.78
C ALA A 15 -3.97 -9.19 22.27
N VAL A 16 -5.19 -9.37 21.75
CA VAL A 16 -5.41 -9.67 20.32
C VAL A 16 -5.23 -8.43 19.42
N ALA A 17 -5.63 -7.24 19.89
CA ALA A 17 -5.29 -6.00 19.19
C ALA A 17 -3.76 -5.75 19.14
N SER A 18 -3.01 -6.20 20.16
CA SER A 18 -1.54 -6.12 20.17
C SER A 18 -0.83 -7.09 19.24
N LEU A 19 -1.49 -8.19 18.82
CA LEU A 19 -0.92 -9.13 17.84
C LEU A 19 -0.83 -8.51 16.44
N HIS A 20 -1.82 -7.70 16.09
CA HIS A 20 -1.92 -7.06 14.78
C HIS A 20 -1.20 -5.70 14.70
N SER A 21 -0.72 -5.15 15.83
CA SER A 21 -0.11 -3.82 15.88
C SER A 21 1.18 -3.69 15.08
N ASN A 22 1.85 -4.82 14.79
CA ASN A 22 3.07 -4.82 13.99
C ASN A 22 2.80 -4.68 12.48
N ASN A 23 1.54 -4.79 12.04
CA ASN A 23 1.17 -4.62 10.65
C ASN A 23 0.51 -3.25 10.44
N LEU A 24 1.29 -2.32 9.89
CA LEU A 24 0.88 -0.96 9.56
C LEU A 24 -0.28 -0.90 8.56
N ALA A 25 -0.59 -1.97 7.83
CA ALA A 25 -1.75 -2.01 6.94
C ALA A 25 -3.09 -1.88 7.67
N TYR A 26 -3.16 -2.26 8.96
CA TYR A 26 -4.36 -2.07 9.78
C TYR A 26 -4.56 -0.64 10.28
N LEU A 27 -3.49 0.15 10.27
CA LEU A 27 -3.59 1.54 10.68
C LEU A 27 -4.37 2.31 9.63
N SER A 28 -5.04 3.37 10.09
CA SER A 28 -5.59 4.35 9.18
C SER A 28 -4.47 4.91 8.31
N PRO A 29 -4.73 5.27 7.04
CA PRO A 29 -3.79 6.09 6.27
C PRO A 29 -3.46 7.43 6.96
N SER A 30 -4.30 7.87 7.93
CA SER A 30 -4.14 9.07 8.76
C SER A 30 -4.10 8.81 10.26
N ARG A 31 -3.24 9.53 10.98
CA ARG A 31 -3.35 9.60 12.45
C ARG A 31 -4.54 10.43 12.96
N ARG A 32 -5.07 11.37 12.16
CA ARG A 32 -6.22 12.22 12.54
C ARG A 32 -7.58 11.67 12.14
N HIS A 33 -7.61 10.64 11.28
CA HIS A 33 -8.83 9.90 10.93
C HIS A 33 -8.70 8.46 11.44
N PRO A 34 -8.69 8.23 12.77
CA PRO A 34 -8.57 6.89 13.34
C PRO A 34 -9.74 5.99 12.89
N THR A 35 -10.87 6.58 12.50
CA THR A 35 -12.02 5.90 11.90
C THR A 35 -11.77 5.38 10.49
N LEU A 36 -10.57 5.49 9.90
CA LEU A 36 -10.21 4.75 8.68
C LEU A 36 -9.31 3.55 8.96
N ALA A 37 -8.93 3.35 10.23
CA ALA A 37 -8.22 2.15 10.66
C ALA A 37 -9.20 0.98 10.77
N VAL A 38 -8.70 -0.25 10.64
CA VAL A 38 -9.52 -1.42 10.95
C VAL A 38 -9.87 -1.39 12.45
N PRO A 39 -11.17 -1.45 12.83
CA PRO A 39 -11.56 -1.34 14.23
C PRO A 39 -10.92 -2.44 15.08
N ALA A 40 -10.40 -2.07 16.27
CA ALA A 40 -9.80 -3.04 17.18
C ALA A 40 -10.79 -4.14 17.63
N SER A 41 -12.10 -3.85 17.63
CA SER A 41 -13.15 -4.84 17.89
C SER A 41 -13.18 -5.95 16.84
N HIS A 42 -12.94 -5.62 15.56
CA HIS A 42 -12.83 -6.59 14.48
C HIS A 42 -11.56 -7.41 14.62
N LEU A 43 -10.43 -6.78 14.95
CA LEU A 43 -9.17 -7.49 15.15
C LEU A 43 -9.23 -8.43 16.36
N ALA A 44 -9.93 -8.03 17.42
CA ALA A 44 -10.01 -8.80 18.65
C ALA A 44 -10.86 -10.08 18.55
N THR A 45 -11.77 -10.16 17.57
CA THR A 45 -12.48 -11.42 17.25
C THR A 45 -11.64 -12.36 16.39
N ARG A 46 -10.55 -11.87 15.79
CA ARG A 46 -9.59 -12.68 15.03
C ARG A 46 -8.52 -13.20 15.99
N ALA A 47 -8.87 -14.27 16.73
CA ALA A 47 -7.95 -14.90 17.66
C ALA A 47 -6.73 -15.47 16.91
N ALA A 48 -5.55 -15.40 17.52
CA ALA A 48 -4.33 -16.06 17.04
C ALA A 48 -4.44 -17.60 16.99
N ASP A 49 -5.57 -18.16 17.45
CA ASP A 49 -5.80 -19.61 17.55
C ASP A 49 -6.44 -20.22 16.28
N GLU A 50 -7.02 -19.40 15.39
CA GLU A 50 -7.49 -19.85 14.06
C GLU A 50 -6.59 -19.31 12.95
N LEU A 51 -5.37 -19.85 12.89
CA LEU A 51 -4.47 -19.56 11.78
C LEU A 51 -4.77 -20.44 10.57
N TYR A 52 -4.62 -19.86 9.39
CA TYR A 52 -4.41 -20.67 8.19
C TYR A 52 -3.19 -21.57 8.36
N THR A 53 -3.30 -22.80 7.87
CA THR A 53 -2.15 -23.71 7.77
C THR A 53 -1.19 -23.21 6.68
N PRO A 54 0.12 -23.53 6.76
CA PRO A 54 1.08 -23.06 5.77
C PRO A 54 0.79 -23.46 4.32
N ASP A 55 0.13 -24.61 4.11
CA ASP A 55 -0.24 -25.10 2.79
C ASP A 55 -1.43 -24.33 2.20
N GLU A 56 -2.23 -23.66 3.02
CA GLU A 56 -3.34 -22.81 2.57
C GLU A 56 -2.87 -21.44 2.07
N LEU A 57 -1.62 -21.00 2.32
CA LEU A 57 -1.19 -19.62 2.12
C LEU A 57 -0.09 -19.46 1.09
N GLU A 58 -0.15 -18.42 0.26
CA GLU A 58 0.89 -18.10 -0.73
C GLU A 58 1.32 -16.62 -0.69
N PHE A 59 2.60 -16.38 -1.01
CA PHE A 59 3.13 -15.02 -1.25
C PHE A 59 2.75 -14.57 -2.66
N THR A 60 1.49 -14.18 -2.82
CA THR A 60 0.83 -14.04 -4.14
C THR A 60 1.36 -12.89 -5.01
N HIS A 61 1.93 -11.84 -4.41
CA HIS A 61 2.33 -10.61 -5.11
C HIS A 61 3.75 -10.15 -4.75
N GLY A 62 4.63 -11.12 -4.46
CA GLY A 62 6.03 -10.87 -4.18
C GLY A 62 6.24 -10.04 -2.91
N VAL A 63 7.27 -9.19 -2.95
CA VAL A 63 7.67 -8.32 -1.84
C VAL A 63 8.01 -6.93 -2.37
N ALA A 64 7.94 -5.93 -1.50
CA ALA A 64 8.29 -4.55 -1.84
C ALA A 64 8.94 -3.82 -0.68
N SER A 65 9.68 -2.76 -0.97
CA SER A 65 10.16 -1.82 0.04
C SER A 65 10.00 -0.38 -0.45
N GLY A 66 9.92 0.58 0.47
CA GLY A 66 9.67 1.95 0.10
C GLY A 66 9.73 2.95 1.25
N ASP A 67 9.55 4.22 0.89
CA ASP A 67 9.76 5.38 1.77
C ASP A 67 11.02 5.24 2.65
N PRO A 68 12.22 5.04 2.07
CA PRO A 68 13.44 4.89 2.84
C PRO A 68 13.80 6.19 3.57
N LEU A 69 14.08 6.07 4.86
CA LEU A 69 14.72 7.07 5.70
C LEU A 69 16.19 6.66 5.94
N ALA A 70 16.92 7.50 6.66
CA ALA A 70 18.33 7.24 6.92
C ALA A 70 18.54 6.03 7.84
N ASP A 71 17.58 5.75 8.71
CA ASP A 71 17.64 4.71 9.73
C ASP A 71 16.47 3.72 9.64
N SER A 72 15.58 3.87 8.66
CA SER A 72 14.47 2.95 8.50
C SER A 72 13.94 2.83 7.08
N VAL A 73 13.17 1.79 6.80
CA VAL A 73 12.48 1.60 5.51
C VAL A 73 11.18 0.82 5.71
N ILE A 74 10.16 1.10 4.89
CA ILE A 74 8.93 0.30 4.88
C ILE A 74 9.17 -0.96 4.08
N ILE A 75 8.74 -2.09 4.64
CA ILE A 75 8.81 -3.42 4.04
C ILE A 75 7.38 -3.96 3.89
N TRP A 76 7.09 -4.58 2.75
CA TRP A 76 5.74 -5.00 2.36
C TRP A 76 5.71 -6.39 1.69
N THR A 77 4.63 -7.14 1.92
CA THR A 77 4.25 -8.34 1.16
C THR A 77 2.74 -8.60 1.26
N ARG A 78 2.23 -9.63 0.56
CA ARG A 78 0.86 -10.16 0.71
C ARG A 78 0.89 -11.68 0.88
N LEU A 79 0.41 -12.18 2.02
CA LEU A 79 0.32 -13.60 2.35
C LEU A 79 -1.14 -14.05 2.42
N ALA A 80 -1.67 -14.54 1.31
CA ALA A 80 -3.10 -14.76 1.15
C ALA A 80 -3.43 -16.22 0.84
N PRO A 81 -4.65 -16.69 1.20
CA PRO A 81 -5.10 -18.03 0.84
C PRO A 81 -5.49 -18.21 -0.63
N SER A 82 -5.58 -17.09 -1.37
CA SER A 82 -5.81 -17.10 -2.81
C SER A 82 -5.19 -15.88 -3.47
N SER A 83 -4.99 -15.95 -4.79
CA SER A 83 -4.58 -14.81 -5.61
C SER A 83 -5.70 -13.77 -5.78
N ASN A 84 -6.95 -14.12 -5.50
CA ASN A 84 -8.06 -13.17 -5.51
C ASN A 84 -8.02 -12.25 -4.28
N ASN A 85 -8.51 -11.04 -4.49
CA ASN A 85 -8.64 -10.01 -3.47
C ASN A 85 -9.90 -10.22 -2.65
N THR A 86 -9.88 -9.73 -1.42
CA THR A 86 -11.02 -9.87 -0.50
C THR A 86 -12.10 -8.85 -0.84
N ALA A 87 -13.34 -9.32 -1.07
CA ALA A 87 -14.54 -8.49 -1.22
C ALA A 87 -15.09 -7.94 0.11
N SER A 88 -14.30 -8.04 1.20
CA SER A 88 -14.71 -7.54 2.50
C SER A 88 -14.70 -6.02 2.49
N ASP A 89 -15.89 -5.46 2.37
CA ASP A 89 -16.18 -4.04 2.55
C ASP A 89 -16.33 -3.68 4.02
N THR A 90 -15.59 -4.31 4.93
CA THR A 90 -15.64 -3.96 6.35
C THR A 90 -15.19 -2.52 6.54
N VAL A 91 -16.21 -1.68 6.62
CA VAL A 91 -16.13 -0.25 6.84
C VAL A 91 -15.85 -0.05 8.32
N PRO A 92 -14.74 0.61 8.69
CA PRO A 92 -14.61 1.14 10.02
C PRO A 92 -15.82 2.06 10.32
N GLU A 93 -16.27 2.15 11.58
CA GLU A 93 -17.41 3.02 11.91
C GLU A 93 -17.18 4.47 11.42
N GLY A 94 -17.97 4.87 10.41
CA GLY A 94 -17.78 6.11 9.64
C GLY A 94 -18.37 5.91 8.24
N VAL A 95 -19.06 6.91 7.70
CA VAL A 95 -19.99 6.77 6.56
C VAL A 95 -19.35 6.16 5.32
N VAL A 96 -19.64 4.88 5.02
CA VAL A 96 -19.92 4.40 3.64
C VAL A 96 -20.89 3.19 3.64
N PRO A 97 -22.16 3.35 3.25
CA PRO A 97 -22.86 2.24 2.58
C PRO A 97 -22.73 2.36 1.05
N VAL A 98 -22.03 1.38 0.47
CA VAL A 98 -22.47 0.40 -0.55
C VAL A 98 -23.15 0.92 -1.83
N TYR A 99 -22.43 0.87 -2.96
CA TYR A 99 -23.05 0.34 -4.19
C TYR A 99 -23.38 -1.13 -3.90
N ASP A 100 -24.66 -1.50 -4.00
CA ASP A 100 -25.15 -2.83 -3.65
C ASP A 100 -24.49 -3.90 -4.54
N HIS A 101 -23.43 -4.53 -4.03
CA HIS A 101 -22.90 -5.75 -4.60
C HIS A 101 -23.71 -6.92 -4.03
N PRO A 102 -24.35 -7.75 -4.88
CA PRO A 102 -25.23 -8.81 -4.41
C PRO A 102 -24.58 -9.87 -3.50
N GLU A 103 -23.24 -9.91 -3.39
CA GLU A 103 -22.50 -10.92 -2.63
C GLU A 103 -21.17 -10.34 -2.11
N ALA A 104 -21.21 -9.42 -1.12
CA ALA A 104 -20.00 -9.13 -0.35
C ALA A 104 -19.69 -10.35 0.55
N ASP A 105 -18.66 -11.11 0.19
CA ASP A 105 -18.19 -12.22 1.01
C ASP A 105 -17.84 -11.74 2.42
N GLN A 106 -18.35 -12.42 3.44
CA GLN A 106 -17.99 -12.14 4.81
C GLN A 106 -16.48 -12.30 5.00
N PRO A 107 -15.79 -11.37 5.67
CA PRO A 107 -14.36 -11.50 5.94
C PRO A 107 -14.06 -12.79 6.67
N SER A 108 -13.12 -13.57 6.12
CA SER A 108 -12.61 -14.79 6.76
C SER A 108 -12.27 -14.56 8.23
N GLU A 109 -12.62 -15.54 9.07
CA GLU A 109 -12.30 -15.51 10.50
C GLU A 109 -10.86 -15.91 10.80
N LYS A 110 -10.19 -16.54 9.83
CA LYS A 110 -8.80 -16.99 9.96
C LYS A 110 -7.80 -15.86 9.74
N SER A 111 -6.69 -15.94 10.46
CA SER A 111 -5.53 -15.05 10.28
C SER A 111 -4.36 -15.77 9.62
N ALA A 112 -3.53 -15.02 8.89
CA ALA A 112 -2.24 -15.46 8.39
C ALA A 112 -1.12 -14.83 9.23
N CYS A 113 -0.02 -15.56 9.40
CA CYS A 113 1.11 -15.15 10.23
C CYS A 113 2.41 -15.25 9.43
N VAL A 114 3.24 -14.21 9.52
CA VAL A 114 4.60 -14.21 9.01
C VAL A 114 5.63 -13.96 10.10
N GLU A 115 6.77 -14.62 9.97
CA GLU A 115 8.03 -14.19 10.54
C GLU A 115 8.80 -13.42 9.47
N PHE A 116 9.38 -12.29 9.82
CA PHE A 116 10.22 -11.51 8.90
C PHE A 116 11.63 -11.39 9.46
N ARG A 117 12.58 -11.23 8.54
CA ARG A 117 13.98 -10.99 8.85
C ARG A 117 14.58 -9.99 7.88
N ILE A 118 15.52 -9.21 8.38
CA ILE A 118 16.29 -8.21 7.64
C ILE A 118 17.75 -8.45 7.94
N ALA A 119 18.58 -8.48 6.90
CA ALA A 119 19.98 -8.79 7.00
C ALA A 119 20.83 -7.79 6.22
N SER A 120 22.09 -7.65 6.63
CA SER A 120 23.09 -6.84 5.91
C SER A 120 23.63 -7.53 4.66
N ASP A 121 23.35 -8.83 4.49
CA ASP A 121 23.80 -9.67 3.38
C ASP A 121 22.66 -10.43 2.69
N GLU A 122 22.83 -10.71 1.41
CA GLU A 122 21.83 -11.37 0.56
C GLU A 122 21.50 -12.81 1.00
N LYS A 123 22.43 -13.50 1.67
CA LYS A 123 22.22 -14.87 2.15
C LYS A 123 21.43 -14.91 3.45
N LEU A 124 21.05 -13.75 4.00
CA LEU A 124 20.30 -13.60 5.23
C LEU A 124 21.01 -14.25 6.42
N THR A 125 22.32 -14.03 6.55
CA THR A 125 23.14 -14.61 7.62
C THR A 125 23.42 -13.62 8.77
N ASP A 126 23.61 -12.34 8.45
CA ASP A 126 23.82 -11.26 9.42
C ASP A 126 22.53 -10.47 9.65
N ILE A 127 21.66 -11.04 10.49
CA ILE A 127 20.33 -10.49 10.80
C ILE A 127 20.46 -9.23 11.67
N VAL A 128 19.93 -8.12 11.18
CA VAL A 128 19.91 -6.81 11.87
C VAL A 128 18.56 -6.48 12.48
N ASP A 129 17.48 -7.06 11.97
CA ASP A 129 16.13 -6.93 12.52
C ASP A 129 15.29 -8.17 12.17
N LYS A 130 14.33 -8.51 13.03
CA LYS A 130 13.39 -9.62 12.82
C LYS A 130 12.17 -9.45 13.71
N GLY A 131 11.07 -10.07 13.29
CA GLY A 131 9.85 -10.07 14.09
C GLY A 131 8.76 -10.94 13.50
N THR A 132 7.56 -10.76 14.04
CA THR A 132 6.36 -11.47 13.62
C THR A 132 5.26 -10.46 13.33
N ALA A 133 4.50 -10.70 12.27
CA ALA A 133 3.34 -9.91 11.91
C ALA A 133 2.17 -10.80 11.50
N TYR A 134 0.96 -10.34 11.77
CA TYR A 134 -0.28 -11.04 11.44
C TYR A 134 -1.05 -10.23 10.41
N THR A 135 -1.82 -10.92 9.57
CA THR A 135 -2.68 -10.30 8.56
C THR A 135 -3.97 -11.08 8.35
N THR A 136 -5.00 -10.40 7.88
CA THR A 136 -6.36 -10.94 7.70
C THR A 136 -6.97 -10.39 6.41
N SER A 137 -8.16 -10.87 6.09
CA SER A 137 -9.03 -10.39 5.01
C SER A 137 -9.36 -8.89 5.09
N GLU A 138 -9.38 -8.30 6.29
CA GLU A 138 -9.69 -6.88 6.56
C GLU A 138 -8.74 -5.91 5.85
N VAL A 139 -7.48 -6.31 5.63
CA VAL A 139 -6.43 -5.55 4.92
C VAL A 139 -5.95 -6.30 3.68
N ASP A 140 -6.82 -7.16 3.15
CA ASP A 140 -6.55 -8.00 1.98
C ASP A 140 -5.25 -8.82 2.08
N TYR A 141 -4.97 -9.29 3.29
CA TYR A 141 -3.80 -10.08 3.64
C TYR A 141 -2.45 -9.39 3.36
N THR A 142 -2.45 -8.06 3.25
CA THR A 142 -1.22 -7.27 3.11
C THR A 142 -0.52 -7.12 4.45
N ILE A 143 0.80 -7.25 4.43
CA ILE A 143 1.67 -7.06 5.59
C ILE A 143 2.60 -5.92 5.27
N LYS A 144 2.63 -4.94 6.17
CA LYS A 144 3.48 -3.75 6.05
C LYS A 144 4.07 -3.40 7.40
N PHE A 145 5.37 -3.16 7.48
CA PHE A 145 6.01 -2.72 8.72
C PHE A 145 7.19 -1.79 8.44
N GLU A 146 7.62 -1.07 9.46
CA GLU A 146 8.80 -0.22 9.42
C GLU A 146 9.99 -0.96 10.02
N ALA A 147 11.00 -1.24 9.20
CA ALA A 147 12.29 -1.74 9.63
C ALA A 147 13.13 -0.57 10.13
N ALA A 148 13.39 -0.46 11.43
CA ALA A 148 14.08 0.68 12.04
C ALA A 148 15.50 0.32 12.55
N GLY A 149 16.26 1.32 13.02
CA GLY A 149 17.61 1.12 13.57
C GLY A 149 18.67 0.73 12.52
N LEU A 150 18.39 0.98 11.24
CA LEU A 150 19.28 0.68 10.13
C LEU A 150 20.39 1.72 10.00
N LYS A 151 21.47 1.36 9.32
CA LYS A 151 22.55 2.30 9.01
C LYS A 151 22.19 3.14 7.79
N PRO A 152 22.55 4.43 7.75
CA PRO A 152 22.34 5.28 6.58
C PRO A 152 23.07 4.80 5.33
N PHE A 153 22.49 5.09 4.18
CA PHE A 153 23.01 4.80 2.84
C PHE A 153 23.51 3.36 2.65
N THR A 154 22.81 2.40 3.25
CA THR A 154 23.21 0.99 3.34
C THR A 154 22.17 0.09 2.68
N THR A 155 22.63 -0.87 1.90
CA THR A 155 21.78 -1.90 1.28
C THR A 155 21.49 -3.00 2.29
N TYR A 156 20.24 -3.43 2.35
CA TYR A 156 19.77 -4.52 3.19
C TYR A 156 18.93 -5.50 2.35
N TYR A 157 18.78 -6.71 2.88
CA TYR A 157 17.98 -7.77 2.28
C TYR A 157 16.94 -8.24 3.28
N TYR A 158 15.77 -8.64 2.80
CA TYR A 158 14.67 -9.02 3.68
C TYR A 158 13.87 -10.19 3.08
N GLN A 159 13.26 -10.98 3.95
CA GLN A 159 12.43 -12.10 3.55
C GLN A 159 11.37 -12.38 4.62
N PHE A 160 10.24 -12.90 4.15
CA PHE A 160 9.15 -13.37 4.99
C PHE A 160 9.07 -14.89 4.95
N ASN A 161 8.69 -15.48 6.06
CA ASN A 161 8.39 -16.90 6.19
C ASN A 161 7.00 -17.05 6.77
N VAL A 162 6.22 -18.00 6.30
CA VAL A 162 4.96 -18.35 6.97
C VAL A 162 5.30 -18.91 8.35
N CYS A 163 4.65 -18.42 9.40
CA CYS A 163 4.93 -18.87 10.77
C CYS A 163 4.83 -20.40 10.89
N ASN A 164 5.75 -20.99 11.66
CA ASN A 164 5.84 -22.43 11.86
C ASN A 164 6.06 -23.25 10.57
N SER A 165 6.66 -22.64 9.54
CA SER A 165 6.92 -23.30 8.26
C SER A 165 8.25 -22.87 7.64
N ALA A 166 8.77 -23.71 6.73
CA ALA A 166 9.88 -23.37 5.86
C ALA A 166 9.43 -22.65 4.57
N LYS A 167 8.13 -22.39 4.40
CA LYS A 167 7.59 -21.67 3.24
C LYS A 167 7.98 -20.20 3.31
N THR A 168 8.75 -19.74 2.32
CA THR A 168 9.34 -18.39 2.31
C THR A 168 8.89 -17.59 1.10
N SER A 169 8.88 -16.27 1.24
CA SER A 169 8.78 -15.33 0.13
C SER A 169 10.08 -15.35 -0.68
N ILE A 170 10.05 -14.72 -1.85
CA ILE A 170 11.29 -14.29 -2.51
C ILE A 170 12.08 -13.34 -1.59
N VAL A 171 13.41 -13.31 -1.72
CA VAL A 171 14.26 -12.35 -1.00
C VAL A 171 14.15 -10.99 -1.69
N GLY A 172 13.78 -9.96 -0.93
CA GLY A 172 13.79 -8.57 -1.38
C GLY A 172 15.08 -7.87 -1.01
N ARG A 173 15.37 -6.77 -1.71
CA ARG A 173 16.49 -5.87 -1.46
C ARG A 173 16.00 -4.45 -1.32
N THR A 174 16.58 -3.73 -0.36
CA THR A 174 16.25 -2.35 -0.07
C THR A 174 17.51 -1.53 0.22
N LYS A 175 17.34 -0.22 0.37
CA LYS A 175 18.43 0.71 0.70
C LYS A 175 17.91 1.92 1.48
N THR A 176 18.57 2.26 2.57
CA THR A 176 18.31 3.50 3.33
C THR A 176 18.88 4.72 2.62
N VAL A 177 18.28 5.90 2.82
CA VAL A 177 18.86 7.16 2.29
C VAL A 177 20.09 7.59 3.10
N PRO A 178 20.94 8.49 2.59
CA PRO A 178 21.98 9.10 3.41
C PRO A 178 21.39 9.86 4.61
N GLY A 179 22.15 9.93 5.70
CA GLY A 179 21.79 10.79 6.84
C GLY A 179 21.72 12.26 6.39
N LYS A 180 20.79 13.04 6.94
CA LYS A 180 20.48 14.41 6.50
C LYS A 180 21.71 15.31 6.31
N ASP A 181 22.68 15.25 7.22
CA ASP A 181 23.89 16.09 7.17
C ASP A 181 25.10 15.38 6.55
N ALA A 182 24.91 14.16 6.03
CA ALA A 182 25.99 13.37 5.43
C ALA A 182 26.38 13.95 4.08
N LYS A 183 27.69 14.20 3.91
CA LYS A 183 28.25 14.50 2.60
C LYS A 183 28.14 13.27 1.70
N VAL A 184 27.41 13.40 0.61
CA VAL A 184 27.21 12.31 -0.35
C VAL A 184 28.41 12.26 -1.31
N GLU A 185 29.29 11.28 -1.14
CA GLU A 185 30.49 11.11 -1.97
C GLU A 185 30.26 10.29 -3.25
N LYS A 186 29.20 9.46 -3.26
CA LYS A 186 28.83 8.62 -4.41
C LYS A 186 27.59 9.19 -5.10
N ASN A 187 27.48 8.98 -6.41
CA ASN A 187 26.25 9.35 -7.12
C ASN A 187 25.05 8.59 -6.54
N ILE A 188 23.93 9.29 -6.36
CA ILE A 188 22.62 8.70 -6.14
C ILE A 188 21.95 8.54 -7.50
N LYS A 189 21.48 7.33 -7.80
CA LYS A 189 20.87 6.99 -9.08
C LYS A 189 19.38 6.75 -8.89
N LEU A 190 18.56 7.43 -9.68
CA LEU A 190 17.11 7.38 -9.58
C LEU A 190 16.54 6.84 -10.89
N ALA A 191 15.57 5.92 -10.80
CA ALA A 191 14.63 5.69 -11.89
C ALA A 191 13.37 6.51 -11.61
N VAL A 192 12.81 7.14 -12.64
CA VAL A 192 11.61 7.99 -12.50
C VAL A 192 10.57 7.51 -13.49
N TYR A 193 9.37 7.24 -13.00
CA TYR A 193 8.24 6.74 -13.79
C TYR A 193 6.95 7.46 -13.44
N SER A 194 5.99 7.37 -14.35
CA SER A 194 4.57 7.71 -14.16
C SER A 194 3.76 6.95 -15.20
N CYS A 195 2.42 7.00 -15.10
CA CYS A 195 1.51 6.59 -16.17
C CYS A 195 1.72 5.14 -16.63
N SER A 196 1.57 4.20 -15.70
CA SER A 196 1.79 2.77 -15.92
C SER A 196 0.55 2.06 -16.45
N ASN A 197 -0.06 2.55 -17.53
CA ASN A 197 -1.33 2.01 -18.01
C ASN A 197 -1.19 0.53 -18.44
N TYR A 198 -1.74 -0.39 -17.64
CA TYR A 198 -1.59 -1.84 -17.81
C TYR A 198 -2.12 -2.35 -19.17
N PRO A 199 -3.30 -1.90 -19.64
CA PRO A 199 -3.77 -2.09 -21.01
C PRO A 199 -2.82 -1.72 -22.15
N GLU A 200 -2.01 -0.66 -21.97
CA GLU A 200 -1.23 -0.04 -23.07
C GLU A 200 0.07 -0.77 -23.39
N GLY A 201 0.50 -1.71 -22.55
CA GLY A 201 1.65 -2.55 -22.84
C GLY A 201 2.27 -3.22 -21.62
N TYR A 202 3.27 -4.07 -21.89
CA TYR A 202 4.07 -4.73 -20.85
C TYR A 202 5.07 -3.76 -20.22
N PHE A 203 5.32 -3.91 -18.92
CA PHE A 203 6.15 -2.94 -18.19
C PHE A 203 7.66 -3.20 -18.28
N ASN A 204 8.16 -3.49 -19.48
CA ASN A 204 9.59 -3.70 -19.77
C ASN A 204 10.51 -2.57 -19.27
N ALA A 205 9.96 -1.35 -19.14
CA ALA A 205 10.66 -0.19 -18.59
C ALA A 205 11.13 -0.43 -17.15
N TYR A 206 10.35 -1.12 -16.31
CA TYR A 206 10.73 -1.49 -14.95
C TYR A 206 11.85 -2.53 -14.91
N GLY A 207 11.85 -3.49 -15.85
CA GLY A 207 12.83 -4.58 -15.89
C GLY A 207 14.25 -4.11 -16.24
N ASN A 208 14.38 -3.06 -17.05
CA ASN A 208 15.69 -2.61 -17.53
C ASN A 208 16.63 -2.16 -16.39
N PRO A 209 16.23 -1.31 -15.42
CA PRO A 209 17.09 -1.02 -14.27
C PRO A 209 17.34 -2.21 -13.35
N VAL A 210 16.39 -3.14 -13.26
CA VAL A 210 16.54 -4.39 -12.49
C VAL A 210 17.67 -5.24 -13.06
N THR A 211 17.67 -5.50 -14.37
CA THR A 211 18.70 -6.29 -15.04
C THR A 211 20.08 -5.66 -14.91
N LYS A 212 20.16 -4.33 -15.05
CA LYS A 212 21.43 -3.58 -15.00
C LYS A 212 21.92 -3.29 -13.58
N ASP A 213 21.09 -3.55 -12.57
CA ASP A 213 21.31 -3.15 -11.19
C ASP A 213 21.79 -1.70 -11.05
N SER A 214 21.08 -0.79 -11.72
CA SER A 214 21.63 0.52 -12.09
C SER A 214 21.10 1.70 -11.29
N VAL A 215 20.16 1.49 -10.35
CA VAL A 215 19.54 2.55 -9.56
C VAL A 215 19.56 2.25 -8.07
N ASP A 216 19.48 3.29 -7.26
CA ASP A 216 19.37 3.19 -5.81
C ASP A 216 17.91 3.25 -5.35
N TYR A 217 17.10 4.11 -5.98
CA TYR A 217 15.70 4.35 -5.63
C TYR A 217 14.83 4.47 -6.89
N VAL A 218 13.55 4.13 -6.74
CA VAL A 218 12.52 4.35 -7.76
C VAL A 218 11.60 5.47 -7.30
N LEU A 219 11.41 6.49 -8.13
CA LEU A 219 10.38 7.51 -7.96
C LEU A 219 9.21 7.17 -8.88
N HIS A 220 7.99 7.15 -8.34
CA HIS A 220 6.77 7.01 -9.15
C HIS A 220 5.89 8.25 -8.94
N LEU A 221 5.58 8.97 -10.01
CA LEU A 221 5.00 10.32 -9.97
C LEU A 221 3.47 10.32 -10.21
N GLY A 222 2.79 9.25 -9.83
CA GLY A 222 1.35 9.05 -10.07
C GLY A 222 1.01 8.20 -11.28
N ASP A 223 -0.27 7.83 -11.36
CA ASP A 223 -0.85 6.89 -12.33
C ASP A 223 -0.17 5.50 -12.28
N TYR A 224 0.03 5.00 -11.06
CA TYR A 224 0.49 3.62 -10.82
C TYR A 224 -0.56 2.61 -11.28
N ILE A 225 -1.84 2.98 -11.15
CA ILE A 225 -2.98 2.30 -11.75
C ILE A 225 -3.77 3.26 -12.63
N TYR A 226 -4.62 2.70 -13.49
CA TYR A 226 -5.77 3.36 -14.11
C TYR A 226 -7.04 2.68 -13.62
N GLU A 227 -8.09 3.46 -13.39
CA GLU A 227 -9.41 3.09 -12.84
C GLU A 227 -10.37 2.50 -13.88
N TYR A 228 -10.08 2.70 -15.17
CA TYR A 228 -10.97 2.34 -16.27
C TYR A 228 -11.21 0.84 -16.43
N LYS A 229 -12.34 0.51 -17.08
CA LYS A 229 -12.53 -0.81 -17.68
C LYS A 229 -11.42 -1.09 -18.72
N GLY A 230 -11.05 -2.36 -18.90
CA GLY A 230 -10.16 -2.75 -19.99
C GLY A 230 -10.80 -2.62 -21.37
N ASP A 231 -10.07 -2.06 -22.32
CA ASP A 231 -10.43 -2.02 -23.75
C ASP A 231 -9.20 -2.29 -24.64
N SER A 232 -8.30 -3.17 -24.18
CA SER A 232 -7.08 -3.52 -24.89
C SER A 232 -7.11 -4.96 -25.39
N SER A 233 -6.48 -5.18 -26.55
CA SER A 233 -6.22 -6.51 -27.10
C SER A 233 -4.95 -7.17 -26.52
N ILE A 234 -4.16 -6.45 -25.69
CA ILE A 234 -2.90 -6.96 -25.12
C ILE A 234 -3.18 -7.69 -23.81
N ARG A 235 -3.77 -6.96 -22.86
CA ARG A 235 -4.16 -7.45 -21.53
C ARG A 235 -5.13 -6.44 -20.93
N ASN A 236 -6.09 -6.92 -20.14
CA ASN A 236 -7.06 -6.05 -19.46
C ASN A 236 -6.89 -6.16 -17.95
N PRO A 237 -7.12 -5.08 -17.21
CA PRO A 237 -7.05 -5.09 -15.76
C PRO A 237 -8.31 -5.72 -15.17
N GLU A 238 -8.18 -6.29 -13.97
CA GLU A 238 -9.34 -6.74 -13.20
C GLU A 238 -9.65 -5.73 -12.08
N PRO A 239 -10.91 -5.68 -11.61
CA PRO A 239 -12.06 -6.25 -12.29
C PRO A 239 -12.26 -5.53 -13.63
N ASP A 240 -12.81 -6.21 -14.64
CA ASP A 240 -13.06 -5.62 -15.97
C ASP A 240 -14.25 -4.63 -15.94
N ARG A 241 -14.11 -3.57 -15.16
CA ARG A 241 -15.03 -2.45 -14.98
C ARG A 241 -14.30 -1.22 -14.44
N GLU A 242 -14.98 -0.08 -14.44
CA GLU A 242 -14.54 1.11 -13.73
C GLU A 242 -14.47 0.85 -12.22
N THR A 243 -13.41 1.27 -11.52
CA THR A 243 -13.26 1.04 -10.08
C THR A 243 -14.00 2.06 -9.23
N TYR A 244 -14.83 1.61 -8.27
CA TYR A 244 -15.55 2.49 -7.34
C TYR A 244 -15.36 2.12 -5.87
N ASP A 245 -15.42 0.83 -5.54
CA ASP A 245 -15.37 0.36 -4.17
C ASP A 245 -13.98 -0.14 -3.75
N LEU A 246 -13.85 -0.58 -2.50
CA LEU A 246 -12.56 -1.03 -1.96
C LEU A 246 -12.05 -2.30 -2.65
N TYR A 247 -12.93 -3.24 -2.98
CA TYR A 247 -12.58 -4.45 -3.70
C TYR A 247 -12.00 -4.13 -5.08
N ASP A 248 -12.65 -3.25 -5.83
CA ASP A 248 -12.26 -2.82 -7.17
C ASP A 248 -10.83 -2.27 -7.14
N TYR A 249 -10.52 -1.34 -6.23
CA TYR A 249 -9.16 -0.78 -6.14
C TYR A 249 -8.12 -1.81 -5.69
N ARG A 250 -8.43 -2.67 -4.70
CA ARG A 250 -7.53 -3.76 -4.29
C ARG A 250 -7.22 -4.68 -5.45
N LYS A 251 -8.25 -5.13 -6.17
CA LYS A 251 -8.13 -6.01 -7.32
C LYS A 251 -7.41 -5.33 -8.48
N ARG A 252 -7.64 -4.03 -8.70
CA ARG A 252 -6.92 -3.25 -9.71
C ARG A 252 -5.43 -3.18 -9.44
N ILE A 253 -5.03 -2.81 -8.22
CA ILE A 253 -3.61 -2.76 -7.85
C ILE A 253 -2.98 -4.16 -7.93
N ALA A 254 -3.71 -5.19 -7.50
CA ALA A 254 -3.27 -6.58 -7.59
C ALA A 254 -3.00 -7.02 -9.03
N THR A 255 -3.90 -6.69 -9.98
CA THR A 255 -3.68 -7.00 -11.40
C THR A 255 -2.43 -6.33 -11.94
N TYR A 256 -2.21 -5.05 -11.62
CA TYR A 256 -1.00 -4.35 -12.05
C TYR A 256 0.25 -5.02 -11.47
N ARG A 257 0.19 -5.44 -10.20
CA ARG A 257 1.20 -6.22 -9.48
C ARG A 257 1.38 -7.66 -9.97
N THR A 258 0.73 -8.09 -11.06
CA THR A 258 1.04 -9.38 -11.73
C THR A 258 2.11 -9.27 -12.81
N ASP A 259 2.41 -8.04 -13.26
CA ASP A 259 3.48 -7.80 -14.23
C ASP A 259 4.85 -8.14 -13.60
N GLN A 260 5.61 -9.00 -14.28
CA GLN A 260 6.84 -9.58 -13.73
C GLN A 260 7.96 -8.54 -13.59
N ASP A 261 8.02 -7.54 -14.47
CA ASP A 261 9.04 -6.49 -14.40
C ASP A 261 8.72 -5.49 -13.29
N LEU A 262 7.44 -5.21 -13.06
CA LEU A 262 7.00 -4.42 -11.91
C LEU A 262 7.28 -5.14 -10.58
N LEU A 263 6.96 -6.44 -10.49
CA LEU A 263 7.29 -7.27 -9.34
C LEU A 263 8.80 -7.28 -9.07
N ALA A 264 9.61 -7.48 -10.10
CA ALA A 264 11.07 -7.50 -9.95
C ALA A 264 11.64 -6.14 -9.52
N SER A 265 11.06 -5.03 -10.00
CA SER A 265 11.46 -3.69 -9.59
C SER A 265 11.14 -3.41 -8.12
N HIS A 266 9.94 -3.78 -7.65
CA HIS A 266 9.56 -3.69 -6.24
C HIS A 266 10.40 -4.60 -5.33
N GLN A 267 10.73 -5.80 -5.81
CA GLN A 267 11.60 -6.72 -5.08
C GLN A 267 13.00 -6.13 -4.88
N LYS A 268 13.52 -5.36 -5.84
CA LYS A 268 14.95 -5.02 -5.91
C LYS A 268 15.31 -3.63 -5.42
N PHE A 269 14.38 -2.68 -5.45
CA PHE A 269 14.63 -1.28 -5.12
C PHE A 269 13.59 -0.75 -4.12
N PRO A 270 13.96 0.16 -3.22
CA PRO A 270 13.00 0.96 -2.46
C PRO A 270 12.29 1.98 -3.36
N TRP A 271 10.96 2.01 -3.29
CA TRP A 271 10.11 2.93 -4.02
C TRP A 271 9.72 4.15 -3.18
N ILE A 272 9.67 5.33 -3.81
CA ILE A 272 9.17 6.58 -3.26
C ILE A 272 8.03 7.04 -4.18
N PRO A 273 6.82 6.47 -4.00
CA PRO A 273 5.69 6.78 -4.86
C PRO A 273 4.90 7.99 -4.35
N VAL A 274 4.21 8.66 -5.26
CA VAL A 274 3.12 9.58 -5.02
C VAL A 274 1.99 9.26 -6.00
N TRP A 275 0.76 9.66 -5.70
CA TRP A 275 -0.37 9.51 -6.61
C TRP A 275 -0.53 10.74 -7.53
N ASP A 276 -1.25 10.57 -8.64
CA ASP A 276 -1.91 11.64 -9.40
C ASP A 276 -3.43 11.41 -9.35
N ASP A 277 -4.14 11.52 -10.47
CA ASP A 277 -5.60 11.36 -10.53
C ASP A 277 -6.03 9.90 -10.66
N HIS A 278 -5.36 9.11 -11.49
CA HIS A 278 -5.83 7.76 -11.83
C HIS A 278 -5.70 6.72 -10.70
N GLU A 279 -5.00 7.04 -9.62
CA GLU A 279 -5.15 6.29 -8.36
C GLU A 279 -6.56 6.37 -7.77
N VAL A 280 -7.35 7.40 -8.14
CA VAL A 280 -8.74 7.60 -7.74
C VAL A 280 -9.64 7.60 -8.97
N ALA A 281 -9.60 8.66 -9.78
CA ALA A 281 -10.45 8.87 -10.94
C ALA A 281 -9.87 9.99 -11.80
N ASP A 282 -9.98 9.85 -13.11
CA ASP A 282 -9.47 10.79 -14.11
C ASP A 282 -9.86 12.24 -13.83
N ASN A 283 -8.87 13.12 -13.99
CA ASN A 283 -8.96 14.56 -13.77
C ASN A 283 -9.64 14.94 -12.43
N SER A 284 -9.48 14.10 -11.41
CA SER A 284 -10.02 14.41 -10.09
C SER A 284 -9.40 15.65 -9.47
N TRP A 285 -10.23 16.34 -8.68
CA TRP A 285 -9.87 17.48 -7.85
C TRP A 285 -10.32 17.19 -6.41
N ARG A 286 -10.18 18.16 -5.50
CA ARG A 286 -10.46 17.96 -4.07
C ARG A 286 -11.82 17.30 -3.79
N GLU A 287 -12.84 17.63 -4.56
CA GLU A 287 -14.26 17.34 -4.28
C GLU A 287 -14.96 16.51 -5.36
N GLY A 288 -14.27 16.11 -6.43
CA GLY A 288 -14.90 15.38 -7.53
C GLY A 288 -13.92 14.91 -8.61
N SER A 289 -14.48 14.32 -9.66
CA SER A 289 -13.82 13.86 -10.88
C SER A 289 -14.75 14.05 -12.08
N VAL A 290 -14.29 13.67 -13.27
CA VAL A 290 -15.10 13.76 -14.50
C VAL A 290 -16.40 12.96 -14.40
N ASN A 291 -16.40 11.83 -13.69
CA ASN A 291 -17.49 10.86 -13.67
C ASN A 291 -18.10 10.59 -12.28
N SER A 292 -17.59 11.23 -11.22
CA SER A 292 -18.22 11.20 -9.90
C SER A 292 -17.96 12.47 -9.09
N ASP A 293 -18.96 12.91 -8.33
CA ASP A 293 -18.89 14.07 -7.43
C ASP A 293 -19.56 13.79 -6.08
N GLY A 294 -19.47 14.76 -5.17
CA GLY A 294 -20.17 14.73 -3.88
C GLY A 294 -19.85 13.51 -3.02
N GLU A 295 -20.90 12.90 -2.44
CA GLU A 295 -20.75 11.75 -1.55
C GLU A 295 -20.19 10.52 -2.29
N VAL A 296 -20.53 10.32 -3.57
CA VAL A 296 -20.04 9.20 -4.37
C VAL A 296 -18.53 9.30 -4.56
N PHE A 297 -18.03 10.48 -4.92
CA PHE A 297 -16.58 10.70 -5.04
C PHE A 297 -15.86 10.59 -3.70
N ALA A 298 -16.43 11.13 -2.62
CA ALA A 298 -15.83 11.02 -1.30
C ALA A 298 -15.63 9.55 -0.87
N LYS A 299 -16.63 8.69 -1.10
CA LYS A 299 -16.57 7.24 -0.85
C LYS A 299 -15.53 6.55 -1.74
N ARG A 300 -15.53 6.85 -3.04
CA ARG A 300 -14.57 6.34 -4.02
C ARG A 300 -13.13 6.68 -3.64
N LYS A 301 -12.89 7.94 -3.26
CA LYS A 301 -11.59 8.44 -2.80
C LYS A 301 -11.11 7.73 -1.54
N GLN A 302 -12.00 7.49 -0.57
CA GLN A 302 -11.65 6.74 0.64
C GLN A 302 -11.26 5.28 0.32
N ALA A 303 -12.00 4.61 -0.56
CA ALA A 303 -11.69 3.27 -1.03
C ALA A 303 -10.32 3.21 -1.73
N ALA A 304 -10.08 4.14 -2.66
CA ALA A 304 -8.82 4.28 -3.38
C ALA A 304 -7.63 4.51 -2.45
N VAL A 305 -7.72 5.50 -1.55
CA VAL A 305 -6.64 5.85 -0.60
C VAL A 305 -6.35 4.69 0.35
N ARG A 306 -7.38 3.97 0.81
CA ARG A 306 -7.21 2.79 1.67
C ARG A 306 -6.51 1.66 0.91
N ALA A 307 -6.98 1.30 -0.28
CA ALA A 307 -6.35 0.25 -1.09
C ALA A 307 -4.89 0.61 -1.43
N TYR A 308 -4.62 1.86 -1.80
CA TYR A 308 -3.27 2.34 -2.09
C TYR A 308 -2.36 2.25 -0.87
N PHE A 309 -2.85 2.63 0.31
CA PHE A 309 -2.10 2.49 1.56
C PHE A 309 -1.82 1.02 1.89
N GLU A 310 -2.79 0.12 1.76
CA GLU A 310 -2.62 -1.32 2.01
C GLU A 310 -1.57 -1.94 1.07
N TRP A 311 -1.57 -1.56 -0.20
CA TRP A 311 -0.79 -2.23 -1.26
C TRP A 311 0.55 -1.57 -1.62
N MET A 312 0.77 -0.32 -1.24
CA MET A 312 2.02 0.40 -1.54
C MET A 312 2.93 0.47 -0.31
N PRO A 313 4.26 0.36 -0.48
CA PRO A 313 5.22 0.39 0.63
C PRO A 313 5.47 1.83 1.10
N ILE A 314 4.39 2.52 1.49
CA ILE A 314 4.41 3.90 1.99
C ILE A 314 4.15 3.96 3.48
N ARG A 315 4.72 4.97 4.11
CA ARG A 315 4.51 5.31 5.52
C ARG A 315 3.14 5.94 5.70
N GLN A 316 2.62 5.78 6.92
CA GLN A 316 1.51 6.60 7.38
C GLN A 316 1.97 8.05 7.43
N VAL A 317 1.13 8.96 6.93
CA VAL A 317 1.37 10.40 7.01
C VAL A 317 0.28 11.05 7.84
N GLU A 318 0.61 12.18 8.47
CA GLU A 318 -0.39 13.00 9.17
C GLU A 318 -1.33 13.60 8.13
N MET A 319 -2.56 13.08 8.02
CA MET A 319 -3.58 13.74 7.18
C MET A 319 -4.27 14.82 8.00
N ASP A 320 -4.19 16.05 7.53
CA ASP A 320 -5.22 17.07 7.71
C ASP A 320 -6.46 16.74 6.85
N ASP A 321 -7.42 17.66 6.79
CA ASP A 321 -8.82 17.49 6.33
C ASP A 321 -9.02 16.99 4.87
N SER A 322 -7.99 16.48 4.18
CA SER A 322 -8.10 15.97 2.79
C SER A 322 -7.15 14.85 2.38
N LEU A 323 -6.73 14.00 3.32
CA LEU A 323 -6.04 12.73 3.01
C LEU A 323 -4.76 12.88 2.17
N ARG A 324 -3.75 13.59 2.69
CA ARG A 324 -2.37 13.76 2.19
C ARG A 324 -1.59 12.51 1.74
N ILE A 325 -0.74 12.65 0.72
CA ILE A 325 0.37 11.72 0.43
C ILE A 325 1.77 12.37 0.44
N TRP A 326 1.87 13.70 0.38
CA TRP A 326 3.16 14.35 0.15
C TRP A 326 4.16 14.11 1.30
N ARG A 327 5.42 13.89 0.94
CA ARG A 327 6.52 13.54 1.87
C ARG A 327 7.80 14.21 1.41
N SER A 328 8.78 14.29 2.30
CA SER A 328 10.11 14.81 1.99
C SER A 328 11.21 13.84 2.42
N PHE A 329 12.25 13.72 1.61
CA PHE A 329 13.39 12.83 1.84
C PHE A 329 14.68 13.63 1.68
N SER A 330 15.52 13.66 2.72
CA SER A 330 16.84 14.28 2.65
C SER A 330 17.85 13.27 2.10
N LEU A 331 18.44 13.58 0.95
CA LEU A 331 19.47 12.77 0.33
C LEU A 331 20.85 13.29 0.76
N GLY A 332 21.09 13.29 2.07
CA GLY A 332 22.23 13.98 2.67
C GLY A 332 22.32 15.45 2.29
N THR A 333 23.53 15.98 2.19
CA THR A 333 23.74 17.38 1.77
C THR A 333 23.59 17.60 0.27
N LEU A 334 23.18 16.58 -0.51
CA LEU A 334 23.10 16.67 -1.97
C LEU A 334 21.80 17.34 -2.44
N ALA A 335 20.67 16.88 -1.91
CA ALA A 335 19.34 17.36 -2.30
C ALA A 335 18.30 17.00 -1.25
N ASP A 336 17.25 17.83 -1.14
CA ASP A 336 15.99 17.45 -0.52
C ASP A 336 14.97 17.12 -1.62
N LEU A 337 14.42 15.91 -1.58
CA LEU A 337 13.36 15.47 -2.49
C LEU A 337 12.00 15.72 -1.84
N MET A 338 11.16 16.52 -2.48
CA MET A 338 9.80 16.81 -2.02
C MET A 338 8.80 16.18 -2.99
N MET A 339 8.11 15.14 -2.55
CA MET A 339 7.03 14.48 -3.31
C MET A 339 5.73 15.18 -2.98
N LEU A 340 5.10 15.89 -3.93
CA LEU A 340 3.94 16.74 -3.70
C LEU A 340 2.63 16.05 -4.09
N ASP A 341 1.52 16.45 -3.47
CA ASP A 341 0.17 16.07 -3.90
C ASP A 341 -0.46 17.25 -4.64
N THR A 342 -0.65 17.09 -5.95
CA THR A 342 -1.20 18.13 -6.82
C THR A 342 -2.60 17.82 -7.32
N ARG A 343 -3.26 16.79 -6.78
CA ARG A 343 -4.60 16.37 -7.21
C ARG A 343 -5.59 16.36 -6.06
N GLN A 344 -5.32 15.54 -5.06
CA GLN A 344 -6.34 15.16 -4.09
C GLN A 344 -6.49 16.16 -2.96
N TYR A 345 -5.43 16.89 -2.64
CA TYR A 345 -5.41 17.73 -1.45
C TYR A 345 -6.06 19.11 -1.63
N SER A 346 -5.58 19.90 -2.60
CA SER A 346 -5.96 21.32 -2.72
C SER A 346 -6.21 21.79 -4.14
N ARG A 347 -6.28 20.87 -5.11
CA ARG A 347 -6.62 21.26 -6.48
C ARG A 347 -8.12 21.58 -6.54
N ASP A 348 -8.44 22.79 -6.99
CA ASP A 348 -9.80 23.17 -7.37
C ASP A 348 -10.13 22.64 -8.77
N LEU A 349 -11.42 22.62 -9.12
CA LEU A 349 -11.86 22.26 -10.46
C LEU A 349 -11.20 23.17 -11.50
N THR A 350 -10.28 22.60 -12.28
CA THR A 350 -9.72 23.23 -13.47
C THR A 350 -10.51 22.75 -14.68
N VAL A 351 -10.79 23.65 -15.64
CA VAL A 351 -11.55 23.41 -16.88
C VAL A 351 -11.41 21.95 -17.36
N LEU A 352 -12.50 21.17 -17.26
CA LEU A 352 -12.58 19.82 -17.82
C LEU A 352 -12.23 19.91 -19.31
N GLY A 353 -11.27 19.12 -19.77
CA GLY A 353 -10.68 19.25 -21.11
C GLY A 353 -11.72 19.31 -22.24
N ALA A 354 -11.46 20.23 -23.19
CA ALA A 354 -12.18 20.54 -24.43
C ALA A 354 -13.70 20.89 -24.30
N LEU A 355 -13.97 22.20 -24.30
CA LEU A 355 -15.26 22.87 -24.60
C LEU A 355 -16.40 22.78 -23.57
N GLN A 356 -16.44 21.84 -22.63
CA GLN A 356 -17.54 21.78 -21.64
C GLN A 356 -17.33 22.67 -20.41
N GLY A 357 -16.09 23.03 -20.06
CA GLY A 357 -15.83 23.86 -18.89
C GLY A 357 -16.18 25.36 -19.02
N LEU A 358 -16.55 25.85 -20.21
CA LEU A 358 -16.93 27.25 -20.41
C LEU A 358 -18.37 27.58 -19.99
N GLU A 359 -19.26 26.58 -19.95
CA GLU A 359 -20.64 26.80 -19.48
C GLU A 359 -20.75 26.72 -17.96
N ALA A 360 -20.00 25.80 -17.32
CA ALA A 360 -20.02 25.63 -15.87
C ALA A 360 -19.45 26.83 -15.08
N ILE A 361 -18.59 27.65 -15.70
CA ILE A 361 -18.03 28.87 -15.09
C ILE A 361 -18.96 30.09 -15.31
N ARG A 362 -19.90 30.00 -16.24
CA ARG A 362 -20.81 31.12 -16.57
C ARG A 362 -22.01 31.25 -15.62
N GLU A 363 -22.30 30.23 -14.82
CA GLU A 363 -23.45 30.19 -13.90
C GLU A 363 -23.06 30.24 -12.41
N ARG A 364 -21.82 30.62 -12.08
CA ARG A 364 -21.39 30.88 -10.69
C ARG A 364 -21.03 32.33 -10.44
#